data_AF-A0A7J8YPP6-F1
#
_entry.id   AF-A0A7J8YPP6-F1
#
_cell.length_a   1.000
_cell.length_b   1.000
_cell.length_c   1.000
_cell.angle_alpha   90.00
_cell.angle_beta   90.00
_cell.angle_gamma   90.00
#
_symmetry.space_group_name_H-M   'P 1'
#
loop_
_entity.id
_entity.type
_entity.pdbx_description
1 polymer ?
#
loop_
_entity_poly.entity_id
_entity_poly.type
_entity_poly.pdbx_seq_one_letter_code
_entity_poly.pdbx_strand_id
1 'polypeptide(L)'
;VRLGWHDAGTYNKNIEEWPQRGGANGSLRFEVELKHAANAGLVNALSLIQPIKDKYSDVTFADLFQLASATAIEEAGGPKIPMKYGRVDVSGPNECPEEGRLPGKLFRLQTMSIIWALLMPPFSLIDAGPPSPADHLREVFYRMGLNDKEIVALSGAHTLGRSRPERSGWGKPETKYTKDGPGTPGGQSWTVQWLKFDNSYFKDIKAKRDEDLLVLPTDAVLFEDPSFKVYAEKYAEDQETFFKDYAEAHAKLSNLGAKFDPPEGIVLDDTPVQAVPEKFVAAKYSTGKRELSDSMKQKIRAEYESFGGGPDKPLPTNYFLNIIIIIGVLAILTSLLGNY
;
A
#
# COMPACT_ATOMS: atom_id res chain seq x y z
N VAL A 1 -0.31 -4.93 3.21
CA VAL A 1 1.08 -5.30 3.55
C VAL A 1 1.92 -5.64 2.31
N ARG A 2 1.80 -6.83 1.69
CA ARG A 2 2.64 -7.20 0.53
C ARG A 2 2.61 -6.17 -0.61
N LEU A 3 1.44 -5.61 -0.93
CA LEU A 3 1.32 -4.57 -1.96
C LEU A 3 2.24 -3.35 -1.67
N GLY A 4 2.19 -2.81 -0.45
CA GLY A 4 3.03 -1.68 -0.06
C GLY A 4 4.52 -2.02 -0.01
N TRP A 5 4.87 -3.23 0.43
CA TRP A 5 6.25 -3.73 0.33
C TRP A 5 6.73 -3.79 -1.13
N HIS A 6 5.92 -4.32 -2.05
CA HIS A 6 6.33 -4.47 -3.44
C HIS A 6 6.45 -3.13 -4.18
N ASP A 7 5.56 -2.17 -3.88
CA ASP A 7 5.65 -0.81 -4.40
C ASP A 7 6.94 -0.12 -3.92
N ALA A 8 7.24 -0.17 -2.61
CA ALA A 8 8.47 0.42 -2.06
C ALA A 8 9.76 -0.36 -2.40
N GLY A 9 9.66 -1.68 -2.60
CA GLY A 9 10.78 -2.62 -2.69
C GLY A 9 11.62 -2.48 -3.97
N THR A 10 11.12 -1.75 -4.96
CA THR A 10 11.84 -1.46 -6.21
C THR A 10 12.90 -0.36 -6.05
N TYR A 11 12.98 0.28 -4.87
CA TYR A 11 13.92 1.35 -4.60
C TYR A 11 15.38 0.89 -4.71
N ASN A 12 16.20 1.76 -5.32
CA ASN A 12 17.64 1.64 -5.37
C ASN A 12 18.30 2.95 -4.95
N LYS A 13 18.99 2.93 -3.80
CA LYS A 13 19.66 4.10 -3.23
C LYS A 13 20.80 4.66 -4.08
N ASN A 14 21.30 3.88 -5.04
CA ASN A 14 22.39 4.29 -5.93
C ASN A 14 21.90 5.04 -7.18
N ILE A 15 20.58 5.22 -7.33
CA ILE A 15 19.96 6.03 -8.39
C ILE A 15 19.35 7.26 -7.73
N GLU A 16 19.73 8.45 -8.16
CA GLU A 16 19.27 9.70 -7.53
C GLU A 16 17.95 10.18 -8.13
N GLU A 17 17.79 10.00 -9.44
CA GLU A 17 16.71 10.56 -10.24
C GLU A 17 15.35 9.90 -9.93
N TRP A 18 14.36 10.75 -9.69
CA TRP A 18 12.97 10.33 -9.63
C TRP A 18 12.34 10.45 -11.03
N PRO A 19 11.57 9.45 -11.51
CA PRO A 19 11.14 8.23 -10.79
C PRO A 19 12.05 7.00 -10.97
N GLN A 20 13.17 7.09 -11.69
CA GLN A 20 14.03 5.96 -12.09
C GLN A 20 14.57 5.14 -10.91
N ARG A 21 14.77 5.79 -9.76
CA ARG A 21 15.18 5.14 -8.51
C ARG A 21 14.19 4.13 -7.95
N GLY A 22 12.95 4.06 -8.47
CA GLY A 22 11.89 3.19 -7.96
C GLY A 22 11.39 3.63 -6.58
N GLY A 23 10.70 2.72 -5.89
CA GLY A 23 10.15 2.97 -4.55
C GLY A 23 8.68 3.34 -4.54
N ALA A 24 8.20 3.84 -3.40
CA ALA A 24 6.78 4.06 -3.13
C ALA A 24 6.20 5.23 -3.95
N ASN A 25 5.87 4.95 -5.21
CA ASN A 25 5.49 5.95 -6.22
C ASN A 25 4.24 5.52 -7.03
N GLY A 26 3.59 4.41 -6.64
CA GLY A 26 2.35 3.93 -7.24
C GLY A 26 2.52 3.30 -8.62
N SER A 27 3.74 3.07 -9.10
CA SER A 27 4.02 2.51 -10.43
C SER A 27 3.46 1.08 -10.61
N LEU A 28 3.34 0.32 -9.52
CA LEU A 28 2.83 -1.05 -9.52
C LEU A 28 1.39 -1.19 -10.05
N ARG A 29 0.63 -0.09 -10.12
CA ARG A 29 -0.70 -0.07 -10.75
C ARG A 29 -0.67 -0.33 -12.26
N PHE A 30 0.46 -0.04 -12.92
CA PHE A 30 0.59 -0.21 -14.36
C PHE A 30 0.91 -1.65 -14.72
N GLU A 31 0.34 -2.10 -15.83
CA GLU A 31 0.42 -3.48 -16.28
C GLU A 31 1.87 -3.98 -16.50
N VAL A 32 2.77 -3.07 -16.92
CA VAL A 32 4.20 -3.37 -17.13
C VAL A 32 4.83 -3.94 -15.87
N GLU A 33 4.72 -3.23 -14.76
CA GLU A 33 5.27 -3.68 -13.47
C GLU A 33 4.40 -4.75 -12.80
N LEU A 34 3.08 -4.65 -12.93
CA LEU A 34 2.15 -5.62 -12.33
C LEU A 34 2.40 -7.05 -12.84
N LYS A 35 2.89 -7.19 -14.07
CA LYS A 35 3.23 -8.47 -14.71
C LYS A 35 4.60 -9.02 -14.31
N HIS A 36 5.45 -8.26 -13.63
CA HIS A 36 6.72 -8.79 -13.12
C HIS A 36 6.49 -10.03 -12.26
N ALA A 37 7.37 -11.02 -12.37
CA ALA A 37 7.20 -12.32 -11.74
C ALA A 37 6.99 -12.23 -10.22
N ALA A 38 7.71 -11.30 -9.56
CA ALA A 38 7.57 -11.06 -8.12
C ALA A 38 6.20 -10.49 -7.73
N ASN A 39 5.46 -9.85 -8.64
CA ASN A 39 4.17 -9.20 -8.39
C ASN A 39 2.96 -10.12 -8.62
N ALA A 40 3.20 -11.39 -8.93
CA ALA A 40 2.14 -12.37 -9.17
C ALA A 40 1.04 -12.33 -8.10
N GLY A 41 -0.21 -12.18 -8.56
CA GLY A 41 -1.42 -12.12 -7.73
C GLY A 41 -1.75 -10.76 -7.11
N LEU A 42 -0.92 -9.72 -7.27
CA LEU A 42 -1.20 -8.37 -6.75
C LEU A 42 -2.33 -7.65 -7.50
N VAL A 43 -2.73 -8.12 -8.69
CA VAL A 43 -3.94 -7.64 -9.38
C VAL A 43 -5.17 -7.71 -8.47
N ASN A 44 -5.29 -8.73 -7.62
CA ASN A 44 -6.38 -8.85 -6.67
C ASN A 44 -6.35 -7.74 -5.61
N ALA A 45 -5.15 -7.33 -5.16
CA ALA A 45 -5.00 -6.24 -4.21
C ALA A 45 -5.37 -4.90 -4.85
N LEU A 46 -5.00 -4.68 -6.12
CA LEU A 46 -5.43 -3.49 -6.88
C LEU A 46 -6.95 -3.45 -7.04
N SER A 47 -7.59 -4.58 -7.36
CA SER A 47 -9.06 -4.64 -7.46
C SER A 47 -9.77 -4.29 -6.15
N LEU A 48 -9.17 -4.62 -4.99
CA LEU A 48 -9.72 -4.24 -3.68
C LEU A 48 -9.52 -2.75 -3.36
N ILE A 49 -8.45 -2.16 -3.88
CA ILE A 49 -8.13 -0.75 -3.67
C ILE A 49 -8.91 0.17 -4.61
N GLN A 50 -9.24 -0.30 -5.82
CA GLN A 50 -9.88 0.51 -6.86
C GLN A 50 -11.15 1.24 -6.39
N PRO A 51 -12.10 0.62 -5.67
CA PRO A 51 -13.29 1.34 -5.19
C PRO A 51 -12.97 2.50 -4.22
N ILE A 52 -11.89 2.37 -3.44
CA ILE A 52 -11.42 3.45 -2.55
C ILE A 52 -10.81 4.57 -3.40
N LYS A 53 -10.00 4.22 -4.40
CA LYS A 53 -9.42 5.19 -5.34
C LYS A 53 -10.50 5.95 -6.11
N ASP A 54 -11.55 5.26 -6.55
CA ASP A 54 -12.67 5.86 -7.30
C ASP A 54 -13.44 6.85 -6.42
N LYS A 55 -13.62 6.51 -5.13
CA LYS A 55 -14.29 7.37 -4.15
C LYS A 55 -13.44 8.59 -3.75
N TYR A 56 -12.12 8.43 -3.69
CA TYR A 56 -11.18 9.46 -3.26
C TYR A 56 -10.16 9.73 -4.37
N SER A 57 -10.62 10.34 -5.47
CA SER A 57 -9.82 10.57 -6.69
C SER A 57 -8.56 11.39 -6.45
N ASP A 58 -8.56 12.25 -5.44
CA ASP A 58 -7.46 13.15 -5.11
C ASP A 58 -6.33 12.45 -4.33
N VAL A 59 -6.60 11.28 -3.75
CA VAL A 59 -5.57 10.46 -3.12
C VAL A 59 -4.80 9.71 -4.20
N THR A 60 -3.47 9.82 -4.18
CA THR A 60 -2.58 9.14 -5.12
C THR A 60 -2.56 7.64 -4.86
N PHE A 61 -2.28 6.84 -5.89
CA PHE A 61 -2.06 5.40 -5.70
C PHE A 61 -0.88 5.14 -4.77
N ALA A 62 0.19 5.93 -4.88
CA ALA A 62 1.37 5.87 -4.02
C ALA A 62 0.99 5.98 -2.53
N ASP A 63 0.17 6.98 -2.15
CA ASP A 63 -0.30 7.09 -0.76
C ASP A 63 -1.25 5.96 -0.41
N LEU A 64 -2.16 5.58 -1.31
CA LEU A 64 -3.17 4.57 -1.04
C LEU A 64 -2.58 3.18 -0.80
N PHE A 65 -1.51 2.79 -1.53
CA PHE A 65 -0.82 1.53 -1.34
C PHE A 65 -0.12 1.45 0.02
N GLN A 66 0.57 2.53 0.40
CA GLN A 66 1.29 2.59 1.67
C GLN A 66 0.32 2.73 2.85
N LEU A 67 -0.76 3.50 2.71
CA LEU A 67 -1.86 3.58 3.67
C LEU A 67 -2.48 2.21 3.91
N ALA A 68 -2.88 1.50 2.85
CA ALA A 68 -3.45 0.16 2.96
C ALA A 68 -2.47 -0.83 3.61
N SER A 69 -1.16 -0.64 3.44
CA SER A 69 -0.15 -1.45 4.12
C SER A 69 -0.12 -1.20 5.62
N ALA A 70 -0.02 0.07 6.04
CA ALA A 70 0.03 0.46 7.45
C ALA A 70 -1.28 0.13 8.18
N THR A 71 -2.43 0.48 7.61
CA THR A 71 -3.74 0.15 8.19
C THR A 71 -3.92 -1.35 8.38
N ALA A 72 -3.47 -2.19 7.43
CA ALA A 72 -3.57 -3.64 7.60
C ALA A 72 -2.72 -4.19 8.76
N ILE A 73 -1.61 -3.53 9.12
CA ILE A 73 -0.81 -3.89 10.30
C ILE A 73 -1.56 -3.49 11.58
N GLU A 74 -2.05 -2.25 11.63
CA GLU A 74 -2.77 -1.70 12.79
C GLU A 74 -4.03 -2.51 13.09
N GLU A 75 -4.87 -2.77 12.08
CA GLU A 75 -6.10 -3.55 12.21
C GLU A 75 -5.85 -5.01 12.61
N ALA A 76 -4.67 -5.55 12.30
CA ALA A 76 -4.26 -6.88 12.73
C ALA A 76 -3.74 -6.92 14.18
N GLY A 77 -3.75 -5.79 14.90
CA GLY A 77 -3.26 -5.66 16.28
C GLY A 77 -1.78 -5.30 16.40
N GLY A 78 -1.16 -4.88 15.29
CA GLY A 78 0.22 -4.40 15.26
C GLY A 78 0.38 -2.96 15.72
N PRO A 79 1.62 -2.42 15.66
CA PRO A 79 1.89 -1.06 16.10
C PRO A 79 1.31 -0.01 15.15
N LYS A 80 1.02 1.17 15.69
CA LYS A 80 0.80 2.39 14.89
C LYS A 80 2.05 2.69 14.08
N ILE A 81 1.90 2.87 12.77
CA ILE A 81 3.03 3.22 11.90
C ILE A 81 3.05 4.74 11.74
N PRO A 82 4.19 5.43 12.00
CA PRO A 82 4.29 6.87 11.84
C PRO A 82 4.37 7.24 10.35
N MET A 83 3.24 7.14 9.68
CA MET A 83 3.10 7.35 8.24
C MET A 83 3.19 8.83 7.87
N LYS A 84 3.85 9.08 6.74
CA LYS A 84 3.89 10.35 6.03
C LYS A 84 3.17 10.17 4.69
N TYR A 85 2.43 11.18 4.24
CA TYR A 85 1.62 11.21 3.02
C TYR A 85 1.99 12.39 2.12
N GLY A 86 1.26 12.57 1.02
CA GLY A 86 1.56 13.53 -0.04
C GLY A 86 2.46 12.93 -1.13
N ARG A 87 2.48 11.59 -1.28
CA ARG A 87 3.31 10.95 -2.31
C ARG A 87 2.76 11.27 -3.69
N VAL A 88 3.64 11.65 -4.60
CA VAL A 88 3.31 11.89 -6.01
C VAL A 88 3.31 10.56 -6.77
N ASP A 89 2.24 10.32 -7.53
CA ASP A 89 2.19 9.20 -8.47
C ASP A 89 3.16 9.42 -9.63
N VAL A 90 3.81 8.35 -10.09
CA VAL A 90 4.38 8.34 -11.45
C VAL A 90 3.29 8.64 -12.49
N SER A 91 3.66 9.27 -13.60
CA SER A 91 2.73 9.74 -14.63
C SER A 91 2.26 8.64 -15.58
N GLY A 92 3.08 7.61 -15.81
CA GLY A 92 2.81 6.62 -16.87
C GLY A 92 3.63 5.32 -16.75
N PRO A 93 3.29 4.31 -17.59
CA PRO A 93 3.95 3.00 -17.58
C PRO A 93 5.42 3.03 -18.01
N ASN A 94 5.85 4.07 -18.73
CA ASN A 94 7.25 4.32 -19.10
C ASN A 94 8.13 4.74 -17.91
N GLU A 95 7.52 5.03 -16.75
CA GLU A 95 8.20 5.38 -15.52
C GLU A 95 8.24 4.20 -14.53
N CYS A 96 7.77 3.02 -14.93
CA CYS A 96 7.91 1.80 -14.15
C CYS A 96 9.38 1.37 -14.02
N PRO A 97 9.79 0.82 -12.87
CA PRO A 97 11.11 0.23 -12.72
C PRO A 97 11.26 -1.00 -13.61
N GLU A 98 12.50 -1.34 -13.95
CA GLU A 98 12.81 -2.60 -14.64
C GLU A 98 12.51 -3.82 -13.77
N GLU A 99 12.21 -4.95 -14.41
CA GLU A 99 12.04 -6.24 -13.72
C GLU A 99 13.34 -6.67 -13.01
N GLY A 100 13.20 -7.44 -11.93
CA GLY A 100 14.35 -8.01 -11.20
C GLY A 100 14.79 -7.22 -9.97
N ARG A 101 14.20 -6.06 -9.69
CA ARG A 101 14.49 -5.32 -8.44
C ARG A 101 13.87 -5.97 -7.19
N LEU A 102 12.83 -6.77 -7.34
CA LEU A 102 12.20 -7.49 -6.23
C LEU A 102 12.70 -8.94 -6.15
N PRO A 103 12.75 -9.55 -4.95
CA PRO A 103 13.09 -10.96 -4.82
C PRO A 103 12.06 -11.82 -5.58
N GLY A 104 12.52 -12.49 -6.65
CA GLY A 104 11.67 -13.25 -7.58
C GLY A 104 11.85 -14.76 -7.46
N LYS A 105 11.14 -15.52 -8.31
CA LYS A 105 11.16 -17.00 -8.37
C LYS A 105 12.55 -17.60 -8.65
N LEU A 106 13.52 -16.81 -9.12
CA LEU A 106 14.83 -17.27 -9.58
C LEU A 106 15.64 -18.02 -8.50
N PHE A 107 15.34 -17.80 -7.21
CA PHE A 107 15.97 -18.56 -6.11
C PHE A 107 15.64 -20.08 -6.15
N ARG A 108 14.64 -20.51 -6.94
CA ARG A 108 14.29 -21.94 -7.10
C ARG A 108 15.33 -22.76 -7.87
N LEU A 109 16.18 -22.14 -8.69
CA LEU A 109 17.17 -22.87 -9.50
C LEU A 109 18.50 -23.10 -8.78
N GLN A 110 18.80 -22.34 -7.73
CA GLN A 110 20.11 -22.35 -7.08
C GLN A 110 20.22 -23.33 -5.91
N THR A 111 19.08 -23.74 -5.34
CA THR A 111 19.02 -24.77 -4.28
C THR A 111 18.94 -26.19 -4.85
N MET A 112 18.96 -26.36 -6.17
CA MET A 112 19.21 -27.68 -6.78
C MET A 112 20.69 -28.03 -6.63
N SER A 113 20.98 -28.77 -5.56
CA SER A 113 22.15 -29.62 -5.27
C SER A 113 23.33 -29.54 -6.25
N ILE A 114 24.54 -29.35 -5.73
CA ILE A 114 25.87 -29.41 -6.39
C ILE A 114 25.97 -30.50 -7.49
N ILE A 115 25.22 -31.60 -7.38
CA ILE A 115 25.13 -32.68 -8.37
C ILE A 115 24.65 -32.20 -9.75
N TRP A 116 23.74 -31.22 -9.83
CA TRP A 116 23.26 -30.67 -11.11
C TRP A 116 24.26 -29.71 -11.78
N ALA A 117 25.07 -29.00 -10.99
CA ALA A 117 26.08 -28.07 -11.51
C ALA A 117 27.26 -28.77 -12.20
N LEU A 118 27.57 -30.01 -11.82
CA LEU A 118 28.68 -30.80 -12.37
C LEU A 118 28.36 -31.47 -13.74
N LEU A 119 27.11 -31.44 -14.20
CA LEU A 119 26.65 -32.13 -15.41
C LEU A 119 26.39 -31.19 -16.61
N MET A 120 26.57 -29.88 -16.46
CA MET A 120 26.38 -28.88 -17.54
C MET A 120 27.72 -28.36 -18.09
N PRO A 121 27.86 -28.14 -19.41
CA PRO A 121 29.09 -27.65 -20.03
C PRO A 121 29.44 -26.21 -19.58
N PRO A 122 30.73 -25.84 -19.56
CA PRO A 122 31.27 -24.68 -18.83
C PRO A 122 31.04 -23.32 -19.51
N PHE A 123 29.87 -23.07 -20.12
CA PHE A 123 29.58 -21.82 -20.83
C PHE A 123 28.32 -21.08 -20.36
N SER A 124 27.77 -21.43 -19.19
CA SER A 124 26.57 -20.80 -18.62
C SER A 124 26.72 -20.35 -17.17
N LEU A 125 27.94 -20.06 -16.71
CA LEU A 125 28.17 -19.41 -15.41
C LEU A 125 28.04 -17.89 -15.58
N ILE A 126 26.84 -17.42 -15.92
CA ILE A 126 26.45 -16.01 -15.76
C ILE A 126 25.50 -15.98 -14.56
N ASP A 127 26.05 -15.46 -13.46
CA ASP A 127 25.39 -15.05 -12.22
C ASP A 127 24.85 -16.18 -11.32
N ALA A 128 25.73 -16.72 -10.47
CA ALA A 128 25.42 -17.74 -9.48
C ALA A 128 24.63 -17.22 -8.26
N GLY A 129 24.00 -16.05 -8.36
CA GLY A 129 23.21 -15.40 -7.32
C GLY A 129 23.96 -15.21 -5.99
N PRO A 130 23.30 -14.68 -4.97
CA PRO A 130 23.91 -14.53 -3.66
C PRO A 130 24.26 -15.89 -3.05
N PRO A 131 25.46 -16.05 -2.46
CA PRO A 131 25.99 -17.34 -2.04
C PRO A 131 25.23 -17.97 -0.86
N SER A 132 24.43 -17.19 -0.13
CA SER A 132 23.59 -17.66 0.98
C SER A 132 22.26 -16.89 1.06
N PRO A 133 21.23 -17.43 1.77
CA PRO A 133 19.99 -16.67 2.03
C PRO A 133 20.22 -15.36 2.79
N ALA A 134 21.24 -15.28 3.66
CA ALA A 134 21.57 -14.06 4.37
C ALA A 134 22.15 -13.00 3.42
N ASP A 135 23.06 -13.41 2.54
CA ASP A 135 23.62 -12.52 1.52
C ASP A 135 22.54 -12.05 0.56
N HIS A 136 21.56 -12.89 0.24
CA HIS A 136 20.40 -12.49 -0.57
C HIS A 136 19.59 -11.38 0.10
N LEU A 137 19.25 -11.55 1.38
CA LEU A 137 18.55 -10.53 2.15
C LEU A 137 19.36 -9.23 2.18
N ARG A 138 20.67 -9.29 2.44
CA ARG A 138 21.54 -8.11 2.43
C ARG A 138 21.60 -7.46 1.06
N GLU A 139 21.74 -8.21 -0.02
CA GLU A 139 21.78 -7.67 -1.39
C GLU A 139 20.51 -6.85 -1.72
N VAL A 140 19.33 -7.40 -1.42
CA VAL A 140 18.05 -6.73 -1.65
C VAL A 140 17.91 -5.49 -0.77
N PHE A 141 18.09 -5.63 0.54
CA PHE A 141 17.76 -4.57 1.49
C PHE A 141 18.87 -3.50 1.60
N TYR A 142 20.14 -3.86 1.42
CA TYR A 142 21.23 -2.88 1.43
C TYR A 142 21.16 -1.98 0.20
N ARG A 143 20.70 -2.49 -0.95
CA ARG A 143 20.37 -1.66 -2.12
C ARG A 143 19.28 -0.63 -1.81
N MET A 144 18.35 -0.98 -0.92
CA MET A 144 17.30 -0.08 -0.44
C MET A 144 17.77 0.88 0.66
N GLY A 145 18.98 0.70 1.20
CA GLY A 145 19.50 1.50 2.33
C GLY A 145 18.98 1.05 3.70
N LEU A 146 18.55 -0.21 3.79
CA LEU A 146 18.09 -0.84 5.02
C LEU A 146 19.19 -1.72 5.63
N ASN A 147 19.35 -1.71 6.95
CA ASN A 147 20.38 -2.46 7.68
C ASN A 147 19.86 -3.80 8.23
N ASP A 148 20.74 -4.59 8.87
CA ASP A 148 20.39 -5.92 9.39
C ASP A 148 19.23 -5.92 10.39
N LYS A 149 19.18 -4.93 11.30
CA LYS A 149 18.04 -4.76 12.23
C LYS A 149 16.73 -4.57 11.46
N GLU A 150 16.74 -3.69 10.46
CA GLU A 150 15.57 -3.36 9.64
C GLU A 150 15.14 -4.55 8.77
N ILE A 151 16.09 -5.35 8.27
CA ILE A 151 15.81 -6.61 7.56
C ILE A 151 15.04 -7.58 8.47
N VAL A 152 15.56 -7.84 9.68
CA VAL A 152 14.93 -8.78 10.60
C VAL A 152 13.56 -8.26 11.05
N ALA A 153 13.45 -6.97 11.38
CA ALA A 153 12.18 -6.37 11.77
C ALA A 153 11.15 -6.51 10.64
N LEU A 154 11.45 -6.05 9.41
CA LEU A 154 10.53 -6.10 8.28
C LEU A 154 10.14 -7.53 7.87
N SER A 155 11.03 -8.51 8.05
CA SER A 155 10.71 -9.93 7.85
C SER A 155 9.56 -10.41 8.76
N GLY A 156 9.37 -9.76 9.93
CA GLY A 156 8.23 -9.98 10.81
C GLY A 156 6.86 -9.70 10.17
N ALA A 157 6.80 -9.03 9.01
CA ALA A 157 5.56 -8.93 8.24
C ALA A 157 4.98 -10.31 7.84
N HIS A 158 5.83 -11.35 7.74
CA HIS A 158 5.41 -12.74 7.53
C HIS A 158 4.57 -13.31 8.68
N THR A 159 4.43 -12.61 9.82
CA THR A 159 3.38 -12.94 10.80
C THR A 159 1.99 -12.97 10.15
N LEU A 160 1.76 -12.13 9.12
CA LEU A 160 0.47 -12.02 8.43
C LEU A 160 0.44 -12.75 7.09
N GLY A 161 -0.70 -13.37 6.83
CA GLY A 161 -1.04 -13.91 5.54
C GLY A 161 -0.45 -15.30 5.30
N ARG A 162 -0.35 -15.63 4.02
CA ARG A 162 -0.02 -16.97 3.55
C ARG A 162 0.63 -16.90 2.17
N SER A 163 1.62 -17.75 1.96
CA SER A 163 2.21 -18.00 0.64
C SER A 163 1.28 -18.89 -0.18
N ARG A 164 1.35 -18.73 -1.50
CA ARG A 164 0.63 -19.56 -2.45
C ARG A 164 1.58 -20.02 -3.56
N PRO A 165 1.76 -21.33 -3.77
CA PRO A 165 2.80 -21.84 -4.66
C PRO A 165 2.61 -21.40 -6.11
N GLU A 166 1.38 -21.22 -6.58
CA GLU A 166 1.11 -20.73 -7.95
C GLU A 166 1.54 -19.27 -8.16
N ARG A 167 1.67 -18.50 -7.07
CA ARG A 167 2.09 -17.08 -7.09
C ARG A 167 3.58 -16.96 -6.79
N SER A 168 4.01 -17.37 -5.59
CA SER A 168 5.38 -17.19 -5.10
C SER A 168 6.33 -18.31 -5.52
N GLY A 169 5.82 -19.48 -5.89
CA GLY A 169 6.61 -20.70 -6.05
C GLY A 169 6.91 -21.44 -4.74
N TRP A 170 6.40 -20.95 -3.59
CA TRP A 170 6.71 -21.47 -2.26
C TRP A 170 5.46 -21.88 -1.48
N GLY A 171 5.67 -22.87 -0.60
CA GLY A 171 4.67 -23.38 0.34
C GLY A 171 3.72 -24.42 -0.27
N LYS A 172 2.81 -24.92 0.57
CA LYS A 172 1.79 -25.89 0.21
C LYS A 172 0.56 -25.22 -0.44
N PRO A 173 -0.17 -25.92 -1.34
CA PRO A 173 -1.43 -25.42 -1.89
C PRO A 173 -2.51 -25.18 -0.84
N GLU A 174 -2.45 -25.87 0.29
CA GLU A 174 -3.38 -25.75 1.42
C GLU A 174 -2.77 -26.40 2.68
N THR A 175 -3.15 -25.92 3.87
CA THR A 175 -2.85 -26.56 5.16
C THR A 175 -4.06 -26.51 6.10
N LYS A 176 -3.98 -27.20 7.24
CA LYS A 176 -5.04 -27.19 8.27
C LYS A 176 -5.37 -25.79 8.81
N TYR A 177 -4.47 -24.80 8.66
CA TYR A 177 -4.66 -23.42 9.11
C TYR A 177 -5.31 -22.50 8.06
N THR A 178 -5.27 -22.90 6.79
CA THR A 178 -5.64 -22.03 5.66
C THR A 178 -6.73 -22.63 4.77
N LYS A 179 -7.11 -23.89 4.99
CA LYS A 179 -8.26 -24.55 4.36
C LYS A 179 -9.57 -23.81 4.67
N ASP A 180 -9.68 -23.30 5.90
CA ASP A 180 -10.83 -22.56 6.40
C ASP A 180 -10.36 -21.16 6.82
N GLY A 181 -11.12 -20.11 6.48
CA GLY A 181 -10.79 -18.72 6.82
C GLY A 181 -11.27 -17.70 5.79
N PRO A 182 -11.09 -16.39 6.05
CA PRO A 182 -11.58 -15.35 5.15
C PRO A 182 -10.79 -15.27 3.84
N GLY A 183 -11.47 -14.80 2.79
CA GLY A 183 -10.95 -14.76 1.42
C GLY A 183 -10.94 -16.13 0.75
N THR A 184 -10.18 -16.25 -0.35
CA THR A 184 -10.08 -17.52 -1.09
C THR A 184 -9.37 -18.59 -0.25
N PRO A 185 -9.86 -19.82 -0.12
CA PRO A 185 -9.17 -20.91 0.60
C PRO A 185 -7.75 -21.22 0.08
N GLY A 186 -6.96 -21.96 0.86
CA GLY A 186 -5.64 -22.49 0.46
C GLY A 186 -4.43 -21.61 0.75
N GLY A 187 -3.24 -22.06 0.37
CA GLY A 187 -1.93 -21.48 0.71
C GLY A 187 -1.35 -22.03 2.01
N GLN A 188 -0.16 -21.58 2.39
CA GLN A 188 0.52 -21.95 3.63
C GLN A 188 0.92 -20.69 4.40
N SER A 189 0.47 -20.57 5.65
CA SER A 189 0.82 -19.46 6.54
C SER A 189 2.11 -19.73 7.29
N TRP A 190 2.78 -18.66 7.74
CA TRP A 190 3.94 -18.76 8.64
C TRP A 190 3.53 -18.95 10.11
N THR A 191 2.33 -18.48 10.47
CA THR A 191 1.80 -18.54 11.83
C THR A 191 0.43 -19.20 11.84
N VAL A 192 0.01 -19.69 13.02
CA VAL A 192 -1.31 -20.29 13.22
C VAL A 192 -2.41 -19.23 13.09
N GLN A 193 -2.20 -18.06 13.72
CA GLN A 193 -3.13 -16.93 13.68
C GLN A 193 -2.69 -15.92 12.61
N TRP A 194 -2.74 -16.34 11.35
CA TRP A 194 -2.19 -15.60 10.21
C TRP A 194 -2.89 -14.28 9.86
N LEU A 195 -3.85 -13.82 10.67
CA LEU A 195 -4.50 -12.51 10.55
C LEU A 195 -4.24 -11.60 11.77
N LYS A 196 -3.42 -12.06 12.71
CA LYS A 196 -3.03 -11.31 13.90
C LYS A 196 -1.56 -10.96 13.81
N PHE A 197 -1.23 -9.68 13.91
CA PHE A 197 0.14 -9.21 13.94
C PHE A 197 0.65 -9.25 15.39
N ASP A 198 1.56 -10.18 15.66
CA ASP A 198 2.26 -10.38 16.92
C ASP A 198 3.66 -10.95 16.66
N ASN A 199 4.39 -11.36 17.71
CA ASN A 199 5.72 -11.94 17.55
C ASN A 199 5.73 -13.47 17.32
N SER A 200 4.59 -14.08 16.99
CA SER A 200 4.50 -15.54 16.77
C SER A 200 5.36 -16.01 15.60
N TYR A 201 5.58 -15.20 14.56
CA TYR A 201 6.51 -15.52 13.48
C TYR A 201 7.89 -15.91 14.03
N PHE A 202 8.52 -15.05 14.83
CA PHE A 202 9.85 -15.33 15.38
C PHE A 202 9.86 -16.56 16.28
N LYS A 203 8.81 -16.76 17.10
CA LYS A 203 8.66 -17.95 17.96
C LYS A 203 8.52 -19.23 17.14
N ASP A 204 7.73 -19.20 16.08
CA ASP A 204 7.40 -20.37 15.26
C ASP A 204 8.58 -20.78 14.38
N ILE A 205 9.29 -19.83 13.78
CA ILE A 205 10.54 -20.11 13.04
C ILE A 205 11.60 -20.69 13.97
N LYS A 206 11.79 -20.12 15.17
CA LYS A 206 12.78 -20.62 16.15
C LYS A 206 12.46 -22.04 16.60
N ALA A 207 11.19 -22.33 16.90
CA ALA A 207 10.77 -23.61 17.45
C ALA A 207 10.56 -24.71 16.39
N LYS A 208 10.29 -24.33 15.13
CA LYS A 208 9.90 -25.26 14.03
C LYS A 208 8.81 -26.25 14.46
N ARG A 209 7.79 -25.71 15.14
CA ARG A 209 6.82 -26.50 15.92
C ARG A 209 5.85 -27.36 15.09
N ASP A 210 5.61 -27.00 13.83
CA ASP A 210 4.60 -27.63 12.99
C ASP A 210 4.98 -27.53 11.51
N GLU A 211 4.96 -28.66 10.80
CA GLU A 211 5.32 -28.76 9.38
C GLU A 211 4.30 -28.10 8.43
N ASP A 212 3.10 -27.76 8.93
CA ASP A 212 2.11 -26.99 8.20
C ASP A 212 2.37 -25.48 8.26
N LEU A 213 3.31 -25.01 9.09
CA LEU A 213 3.78 -23.64 9.06
C LEU A 213 4.92 -23.47 8.06
N LEU A 214 4.88 -22.40 7.29
CA LEU A 214 5.91 -22.10 6.31
C LEU A 214 7.18 -21.58 6.98
N VAL A 215 8.31 -22.14 6.56
CA VAL A 215 9.64 -21.61 6.86
C VAL A 215 10.41 -21.56 5.54
N LEU A 216 10.63 -20.37 5.00
CA LEU A 216 11.50 -20.18 3.86
C LEU A 216 12.97 -20.24 4.29
N PRO A 217 13.91 -20.54 3.38
CA PRO A 217 15.34 -20.42 3.67
C PRO A 217 15.73 -19.03 4.21
N THR A 218 15.11 -17.97 3.71
CA THR A 218 15.30 -16.59 4.18
C THR A 218 14.67 -16.32 5.55
N ASP A 219 13.67 -17.10 5.97
CA ASP A 219 13.11 -16.98 7.32
C ASP A 219 14.02 -17.72 8.32
N ALA A 220 14.48 -18.93 7.95
CA ALA A 220 15.36 -19.74 8.78
C ALA A 220 16.70 -19.03 9.06
N VAL A 221 17.27 -18.38 8.06
CA VAL A 221 18.59 -17.73 8.18
C VAL A 221 18.61 -16.61 9.22
N LEU A 222 17.46 -16.04 9.59
CA LEU A 222 17.36 -15.03 10.63
C LEU A 222 17.83 -15.53 12.00
N PHE A 223 17.78 -16.84 12.25
CA PHE A 223 18.26 -17.48 13.49
C PHE A 223 19.61 -18.19 13.32
N GLU A 224 20.19 -18.17 12.12
CA GLU A 224 21.45 -18.87 11.79
C GLU A 224 22.59 -17.87 11.54
N ASP A 225 22.31 -16.74 10.88
CA ASP A 225 23.27 -15.66 10.66
C ASP A 225 23.58 -14.94 12.00
N PRO A 226 24.87 -14.80 12.38
CA PRO A 226 25.24 -14.21 13.67
C PRO A 226 24.73 -12.79 13.92
N SER A 227 24.58 -11.96 12.88
CA SER A 227 24.09 -10.59 13.03
C SER A 227 22.57 -10.55 13.14
N PHE A 228 21.87 -11.27 12.25
CA PHE A 228 20.40 -11.34 12.29
C PHE A 228 19.88 -11.97 13.58
N LYS A 229 20.56 -13.03 14.05
CA LYS A 229 20.15 -13.80 15.22
C LYS A 229 19.96 -12.94 16.47
N VAL A 230 20.80 -11.93 16.67
CA VAL A 230 20.70 -11.00 17.81
C VAL A 230 19.33 -10.32 17.86
N TYR A 231 18.81 -9.90 16.70
CA TYR A 231 17.51 -9.26 16.60
C TYR A 231 16.37 -10.28 16.61
N ALA A 232 16.52 -11.40 15.90
CA ALA A 232 15.48 -12.43 15.80
C ALA A 232 15.18 -13.09 17.15
N GLU A 233 16.21 -13.37 17.96
CA GLU A 233 16.04 -13.89 19.33
C GLU A 233 15.37 -12.85 20.22
N LYS A 234 15.79 -11.57 20.13
CA LYS A 234 15.17 -10.49 20.88
C LYS A 234 13.68 -10.35 20.56
N TYR A 235 13.31 -10.35 19.28
CA TYR A 235 11.91 -10.22 18.87
C TYR A 235 11.04 -11.43 19.23
N ALA A 236 11.64 -12.63 19.29
CA ALA A 236 10.94 -13.82 19.78
C ALA A 236 10.55 -13.71 21.27
N GLU A 237 11.34 -13.00 22.07
CA GLU A 237 11.14 -12.85 23.52
C GLU A 237 10.35 -11.58 23.88
N ASP A 238 10.58 -10.49 23.15
CA ASP A 238 10.03 -9.16 23.44
C ASP A 238 9.26 -8.59 22.24
N GLN A 239 7.93 -8.68 22.32
CA GLN A 239 7.03 -8.15 21.31
C GLN A 239 7.02 -6.62 21.27
N GLU A 240 7.22 -5.94 22.40
CA GLU A 240 7.19 -4.47 22.44
C GLU A 240 8.39 -3.90 21.68
N THR A 241 9.58 -4.46 21.89
CA THR A 241 10.76 -4.11 21.09
C THR A 241 10.51 -4.41 19.61
N PHE A 242 9.97 -5.60 19.26
CA PHE A 242 9.65 -5.92 17.87
C PHE A 242 8.72 -4.88 17.24
N PHE A 243 7.63 -4.53 17.93
CA PHE A 243 6.64 -3.58 17.43
C PHE A 243 7.24 -2.19 17.21
N LYS A 244 8.06 -1.71 18.15
CA LYS A 244 8.76 -0.44 18.00
C LYS A 244 9.66 -0.44 16.77
N ASP A 245 10.53 -1.44 16.65
CA ASP A 245 11.50 -1.52 15.57
C ASP A 245 10.83 -1.76 14.21
N TYR A 246 9.75 -2.53 14.18
CA TYR A 246 8.92 -2.73 12.99
C TYR A 246 8.26 -1.44 12.53
N ALA A 247 7.70 -0.65 13.45
CA ALA A 247 7.07 0.63 13.11
C ALA A 247 8.06 1.61 12.48
N GLU A 248 9.26 1.73 13.05
CA GLU A 248 10.36 2.56 12.52
C GLU A 248 10.79 2.07 11.13
N ALA A 249 11.01 0.77 10.95
CA ALA A 249 11.46 0.19 9.69
C ALA A 249 10.38 0.26 8.59
N HIS A 250 9.10 0.03 8.94
CA HIS A 250 7.97 0.13 7.99
C HIS A 250 7.78 1.58 7.53
N ALA A 251 7.85 2.55 8.44
CA ALA A 251 7.77 3.96 8.07
C ALA A 251 8.95 4.39 7.18
N LYS A 252 10.17 3.89 7.45
CA LYS A 252 11.32 4.14 6.58
C LYS A 252 11.09 3.54 5.20
N LEU A 253 10.69 2.26 5.13
CA LEU A 253 10.37 1.55 3.89
C LEU A 253 9.33 2.30 3.06
N SER A 254 8.21 2.74 3.66
CA SER A 254 7.11 3.39 2.95
C SER A 254 7.47 4.76 2.37
N ASN A 255 8.61 5.33 2.79
CA ASN A 255 9.13 6.59 2.28
C ASN A 255 10.25 6.42 1.24
N LEU A 256 10.73 5.20 1.01
CA LEU A 256 11.83 4.95 0.06
C LEU A 256 11.43 5.33 -1.35
N GLY A 257 12.28 6.12 -2.01
CA GLY A 257 12.11 6.54 -3.40
C GLY A 257 10.98 7.53 -3.67
N ALA A 258 10.07 7.73 -2.72
CA ALA A 258 8.93 8.63 -2.87
C ALA A 258 9.36 10.08 -3.19
N LYS A 259 8.51 10.76 -3.96
CA LYS A 259 8.52 12.22 -4.10
C LYS A 259 7.29 12.75 -3.39
N PHE A 260 7.44 13.81 -2.62
CA PHE A 260 6.35 14.40 -1.86
C PHE A 260 5.94 15.76 -2.44
N ASP A 261 4.64 16.04 -2.40
CA ASP A 261 4.05 17.35 -2.62
C ASP A 261 2.99 17.61 -1.52
N PRO A 262 3.24 18.52 -0.56
CA PRO A 262 4.41 19.40 -0.47
C PRO A 262 5.70 18.62 -0.12
N PRO A 263 6.91 19.18 -0.34
CA PRO A 263 8.18 18.46 -0.13
C PRO A 263 8.39 17.92 1.29
N GLU A 264 7.92 18.64 2.31
CA GLU A 264 7.90 18.21 3.71
C GLU A 264 6.96 17.02 3.98
N GLY A 265 6.08 16.71 3.01
CA GLY A 265 4.96 15.79 3.07
C GLY A 265 3.98 16.07 4.20
N ILE A 266 2.97 15.21 4.31
CA ILE A 266 1.81 15.44 5.17
C ILE A 266 1.81 14.39 6.28
N VAL A 267 1.82 14.84 7.53
CA VAL A 267 1.59 13.99 8.69
C VAL A 267 0.16 14.25 9.15
N LEU A 268 -0.61 13.17 9.36
CA LEU A 268 -1.95 13.29 9.90
C LEU A 268 -1.84 13.28 11.43
N ASP A 269 -2.31 14.34 12.09
CA ASP A 269 -2.41 14.36 13.54
C ASP A 269 -3.59 13.46 13.96
N ASP A 270 -3.32 12.43 14.77
CA ASP A 270 -4.35 11.57 15.38
C ASP A 270 -5.16 12.30 16.48
N THR A 271 -4.98 13.62 16.63
CA THR A 271 -5.84 14.43 17.49
C THR A 271 -7.25 14.38 16.88
N PRO A 272 -8.30 14.01 17.63
CA PRO A 272 -9.65 14.08 17.12
C PRO A 272 -9.92 15.51 16.68
N VAL A 273 -9.96 15.75 15.37
CA VAL A 273 -10.47 17.01 14.84
C VAL A 273 -11.94 16.99 15.22
N GLN A 274 -12.28 17.66 16.32
CA GLN A 274 -13.64 18.05 16.59
C GLN A 274 -14.09 18.73 15.31
N ALA A 275 -15.00 18.09 14.55
CA ALA A 275 -15.38 18.54 13.23
C ALA A 275 -15.80 20.00 13.35
N VAL A 276 -14.89 20.91 13.00
CA VAL A 276 -15.21 22.32 12.90
C VAL A 276 -16.16 22.33 11.71
N PRO A 277 -17.44 22.70 11.88
CA PRO A 277 -18.33 22.78 10.74
C PRO A 277 -17.65 23.74 9.77
N GLU A 278 -17.16 23.22 8.65
CA GLU A 278 -16.58 24.07 7.62
C GLU A 278 -17.65 25.07 7.27
N LYS A 279 -17.38 26.35 7.54
CA LYS A 279 -18.26 27.42 7.12
C LYS A 279 -18.36 27.27 5.60
N PHE A 280 -19.55 27.00 5.09
CA PHE A 280 -19.78 26.91 3.65
C PHE A 280 -19.27 28.20 2.99
N VAL A 281 -18.16 28.10 2.26
CA VAL A 281 -17.62 29.21 1.46
C VAL A 281 -18.00 28.93 0.01
N ALA A 282 -19.12 29.50 -0.43
CA ALA A 282 -19.65 29.35 -1.79
C ALA A 282 -18.60 29.62 -2.89
N ALA A 283 -17.62 30.49 -2.60
CA ALA A 283 -16.54 30.85 -3.53
C ALA A 283 -15.63 29.68 -3.92
N LYS A 284 -15.47 28.64 -3.08
CA LYS A 284 -14.64 27.45 -3.42
C LYS A 284 -15.28 26.58 -4.51
N TYR A 285 -16.59 26.69 -4.73
CA TYR A 285 -17.36 25.88 -5.67
C TYR A 285 -17.79 26.65 -6.93
N SER A 286 -17.34 27.90 -7.08
CA SER A 286 -17.62 28.72 -8.25
C SER A 286 -16.50 28.56 -9.28
N THR A 287 -16.70 27.68 -10.26
CA THR A 287 -15.84 27.62 -11.44
C THR A 287 -16.27 28.68 -12.45
N GLY A 288 -15.39 29.65 -12.69
CA GLY A 288 -15.54 30.69 -13.71
C GLY A 288 -16.25 31.93 -13.20
N LYS A 289 -15.48 33.01 -12.93
CA LYS A 289 -16.05 34.34 -12.73
C LYS A 289 -16.67 34.85 -14.03
N ARG A 290 -17.94 34.53 -14.26
CA ARG A 290 -18.82 35.44 -15.00
C ARG A 290 -19.60 36.24 -13.98
N GLU A 291 -19.31 37.54 -13.89
CA GLU A 291 -20.25 38.42 -13.22
C GLU A 291 -21.61 38.30 -13.88
N LEU A 292 -22.66 38.18 -13.07
CA LEU A 292 -24.03 38.27 -13.56
C LEU A 292 -24.18 39.61 -14.29
N SER A 293 -24.73 39.57 -15.50
CA SER A 293 -25.09 40.80 -16.21
C SER A 293 -26.11 41.61 -15.41
N ASP A 294 -26.15 42.92 -15.62
CA ASP A 294 -27.08 43.79 -14.87
C ASP A 294 -28.55 43.42 -15.10
N SER A 295 -28.88 42.88 -16.28
CA SER A 295 -30.22 42.34 -16.57
C SER A 295 -30.54 41.10 -15.75
N MET A 296 -29.58 40.20 -15.55
CA MET A 296 -29.75 39.03 -14.67
C MET A 296 -29.87 39.44 -13.20
N LYS A 297 -29.07 40.42 -12.75
CA LYS A 297 -29.16 40.97 -11.39
C LYS A 297 -30.54 41.61 -11.15
N GLN A 298 -31.06 42.39 -12.10
CA GLN A 298 -32.40 42.97 -12.03
C GLN A 298 -33.50 41.91 -11.98
N LYS A 299 -33.39 40.87 -12.82
CA LYS A 299 -34.39 39.81 -12.87
C LYS A 299 -34.44 39.01 -11.57
N ILE A 300 -33.28 38.65 -11.02
CA ILE A 300 -33.17 37.96 -9.72
C ILE A 300 -33.74 38.84 -8.60
N ARG A 301 -33.48 40.15 -8.61
CA ARG A 301 -34.06 41.08 -7.62
C ARG A 301 -35.58 41.17 -7.74
N ALA A 302 -36.12 41.29 -8.95
CA ALA A 302 -37.56 41.33 -9.18
C ALA A 302 -38.27 40.04 -8.73
N GLU A 303 -37.66 38.88 -8.99
CA GLU A 303 -38.17 37.59 -8.50
C GLU A 303 -38.12 37.53 -6.97
N TYR A 304 -37.00 37.91 -6.35
CA TYR A 304 -36.84 37.94 -4.89
C TYR A 304 -37.89 38.84 -4.20
N GLU A 305 -38.15 40.01 -4.77
CA GLU A 305 -39.18 40.94 -4.30
C GLU A 305 -40.60 40.41 -4.51
N SER A 306 -40.86 39.73 -5.64
CA SER A 306 -42.17 39.11 -5.92
C SER A 306 -42.58 38.02 -4.92
N PHE A 307 -41.59 37.37 -4.30
CA PHE A 307 -41.80 36.37 -3.25
C PHE A 307 -41.84 36.96 -1.84
N GLY A 308 -41.84 38.30 -1.73
CA GLY A 308 -41.97 39.02 -0.46
C GLY A 308 -40.66 39.23 0.29
N GLY A 309 -39.52 38.98 -0.37
CA GLY A 309 -38.19 39.32 0.12
C GLY A 309 -37.84 40.78 -0.16
N GLY A 310 -36.91 41.34 0.60
CA GLY A 310 -36.42 42.69 0.37
C GLY A 310 -35.05 42.91 0.99
N PRO A 311 -34.43 44.08 0.80
CA PRO A 311 -33.10 44.42 1.34
C PRO A 311 -32.99 44.17 2.86
N ASP A 312 -34.07 44.46 3.59
CA ASP A 312 -34.15 44.33 5.04
C ASP A 312 -35.15 43.24 5.49
N LYS A 313 -35.64 42.43 4.55
CA LYS A 313 -36.66 41.40 4.80
C LYS A 313 -36.24 40.08 4.17
N PRO A 314 -35.52 39.21 4.90
CA PRO A 314 -35.16 37.90 4.40
C PRO A 314 -36.42 37.05 4.16
N LEU A 315 -36.39 36.23 3.12
CA LEU A 315 -37.46 35.26 2.85
C LEU A 315 -37.55 34.23 3.99
N PRO A 316 -38.75 33.75 4.36
CA PRO A 316 -38.91 32.68 5.34
C PRO A 316 -38.16 31.40 4.92
N THR A 317 -37.58 30.71 5.89
CA THR A 317 -36.51 29.68 5.77
C THR A 317 -36.84 28.43 4.95
N ASN A 318 -38.05 28.28 4.41
CA ASN A 318 -38.44 27.13 3.59
C ASN A 318 -38.39 27.40 2.07
N TYR A 319 -38.12 28.63 1.64
CA TYR A 319 -38.19 28.98 0.21
C TYR A 319 -37.01 28.45 -0.62
N PHE A 320 -35.79 28.55 -0.11
CA PHE A 320 -34.59 28.02 -0.79
C PHE A 320 -34.62 26.50 -0.93
N LEU A 321 -35.15 25.79 0.07
CA LEU A 321 -35.34 24.35 0.01
C LEU A 321 -36.33 23.97 -1.10
N ASN A 322 -37.46 24.69 -1.20
CA ASN A 322 -38.45 24.46 -2.26
C ASN A 322 -37.90 24.77 -3.66
N ILE A 323 -37.10 25.83 -3.81
CA ILE A 323 -36.42 26.13 -5.08
C ILE A 323 -35.44 25.02 -5.48
N ILE A 324 -34.64 24.52 -4.53
CA ILE A 324 -33.69 23.41 -4.79
C ILE A 324 -34.44 22.14 -5.15
N ILE A 325 -35.57 21.85 -4.48
CA ILE A 325 -36.43 20.71 -4.82
C ILE A 325 -37.01 20.87 -6.23
N ILE A 326 -37.52 22.05 -6.58
CA ILE A 326 -38.08 22.33 -7.91
C ILE A 326 -36.99 22.21 -9.00
N ILE A 327 -35.80 22.75 -8.77
CA ILE A 327 -34.66 22.62 -9.68
C ILE A 327 -34.24 21.14 -9.81
N GLY A 328 -34.21 20.39 -8.71
CA GLY A 328 -33.92 18.95 -8.72
C GLY A 328 -34.96 18.15 -9.50
N VAL A 329 -36.25 18.43 -9.30
CA VAL A 329 -37.36 17.80 -10.04
C VAL A 329 -37.31 18.16 -11.52
N LEU A 330 -37.05 19.42 -11.87
CA LEU A 330 -36.89 19.87 -13.25
C LEU A 330 -35.67 19.22 -13.91
N ALA A 331 -34.53 19.11 -13.22
CA ALA A 331 -33.35 18.43 -13.75
C ALA A 331 -33.61 16.93 -14.01
N ILE A 332 -34.36 16.27 -13.12
CA ILE A 332 -34.79 14.86 -13.30
C ILE A 332 -35.76 14.73 -14.47
N LEU A 333 -36.77 15.60 -14.57
CA LEU A 333 -37.72 15.60 -15.69
C LEU A 333 -37.04 15.87 -17.03
N THR A 334 -36.07 16.79 -17.07
CA THR A 334 -35.32 17.10 -18.29
C THR A 334 -34.42 15.92 -18.69
N SER A 335 -33.89 15.18 -17.72
CA SER A 335 -33.13 13.94 -17.95
C SER A 335 -34.02 12.80 -18.45
N LEU A 336 -35.24 12.68 -17.94
CA LEU A 336 -36.20 11.62 -18.32
C LEU A 336 -36.90 11.89 -19.65
N LEU A 337 -37.11 13.16 -20.02
CA LEU A 337 -37.84 13.56 -21.23
C LEU A 337 -36.94 14.03 -22.38
N GLY A 338 -35.63 14.21 -22.14
CA GLY A 338 -34.67 14.76 -23.10
C GLY A 338 -34.12 13.81 -24.17
N ASN A 339 -34.72 12.64 -24.36
CA ASN A 339 -34.33 11.65 -25.38
C ASN A 339 -35.47 11.31 -26.36
N TYR A 340 -36.20 12.33 -26.84
CA TYR A 340 -37.03 12.24 -28.04
C TYR A 340 -36.97 13.52 -28.86
#